data_AF-A0A349B8N9-F1
#
_entry.id   AF-A0A349B8N9-F1
#
_cell.length_a   1.000
_cell.length_b   1.000
_cell.length_c   1.000
_cell.angle_alpha   90.00
_cell.angle_beta   90.00
_cell.angle_gamma   90.00
#
_symmetry.space_group_name_H-M   'P 1'
#
loop_
_entity.id
_entity.type
_entity.pdbx_description
1 polymer ?
#
loop_
_entity_poly.entity_id
_entity_poly.type
_entity_poly.pdbx_seq_one_letter_code
_entity_poly.pdbx_strand_id
1 'polypeptide(L)'
;VDGSLVDVEAAGVPIEWLGRPAAQVVARDLTERNRARSELEVQATHDPLTGRPNRVLLARRLRLAESRRRQTGKRYAVVFTDLDKFKVLNDG
;
A
#
# COMPACT_ATOMS: atom_id res chain seq x y z
N VAL A 1 14.16 25.37 -3.95
CA VAL A 1 13.14 24.29 -3.97
C VAL A 1 13.50 23.39 -5.12
N ASP A 2 13.71 22.10 -4.88
CA ASP A 2 14.27 21.12 -5.83
C ASP A 2 13.31 20.71 -6.96
N GLY A 3 12.09 21.26 -6.98
CA GLY A 3 11.10 21.03 -8.03
C GLY A 3 10.33 19.72 -7.88
N SER A 4 10.51 18.99 -6.78
CA SER A 4 9.74 17.77 -6.51
C SER A 4 8.26 18.07 -6.27
N LEU A 5 7.39 17.24 -6.86
CA LEU A 5 5.95 17.29 -6.59
C LEU A 5 5.67 16.59 -5.26
N VAL A 6 4.85 17.23 -4.43
CA VAL A 6 4.47 16.70 -3.12
C VAL A 6 2.95 16.71 -3.00
N ASP A 7 2.41 15.59 -2.56
CA ASP A 7 1.00 15.50 -2.21
C ASP A 7 0.74 16.32 -0.94
N VAL A 8 -0.17 17.28 -1.03
CA VAL A 8 -0.55 18.12 0.11
C VAL A 8 -2.05 18.04 0.37
N GLU A 9 -2.41 18.03 1.65
CA GLU A 9 -3.77 18.33 2.10
C GLU A 9 -3.82 19.81 2.44
N ALA A 10 -4.69 20.57 1.76
CA ALA A 10 -4.83 22.00 1.98
C ALA A 10 -6.24 22.37 2.43
N ALA A 11 -6.32 23.26 3.41
CA ALA A 11 -7.56 23.91 3.84
C ALA A 11 -7.37 25.42 3.78
N GLY A 12 -8.41 26.14 3.37
CA GLY A 12 -8.38 27.59 3.24
C GLY A 12 -9.62 28.24 3.84
N VAL A 13 -9.42 29.40 4.46
CA VAL A 13 -10.51 30.26 4.95
C VAL A 13 -10.39 31.64 4.30
N PRO A 14 -11.51 32.28 3.91
CA PRO A 14 -11.48 33.65 3.44
C PRO A 14 -11.10 34.59 4.60
N ILE A 15 -10.26 35.56 4.30
CA ILE A 15 -9.83 36.61 5.23
C ILE A 15 -9.88 37.97 4.53
N GLU A 16 -9.85 39.03 5.31
CA GLU A 16 -9.56 40.36 4.80
C GLU A 16 -8.10 40.69 5.08
N TRP A 17 -7.34 40.99 4.03
CA TRP A 17 -5.93 41.35 4.09
C TRP A 17 -5.74 42.76 3.55
N LEU A 18 -5.39 43.71 4.41
CA LEU A 18 -5.19 45.12 4.05
C LEU A 18 -6.40 45.73 3.32
N GLY A 19 -7.62 45.45 3.80
CA GLY A 19 -8.84 45.96 3.20
C GLY A 19 -9.28 45.25 1.92
N ARG A 20 -8.65 44.12 1.57
CA ARG A 20 -8.95 43.35 0.35
C ARG A 20 -9.30 41.90 0.69
N PRO A 21 -10.26 41.28 0.00
CA PRO A 21 -10.51 39.85 0.14
C PRO A 21 -9.26 39.03 -0.20
N ALA A 22 -8.92 38.10 0.67
CA ALA A 22 -7.82 37.15 0.50
C ALA A 22 -8.21 35.79 1.09
N ALA A 23 -7.34 34.79 0.95
CA ALA A 23 -7.51 33.49 1.58
C ALA A 23 -6.27 33.15 2.40
N GLN A 24 -6.48 32.76 3.66
CA GLN A 24 -5.46 32.09 4.43
C GLN A 24 -5.52 30.61 4.09
N VAL A 25 -4.42 30.05 3.60
CA VAL A 25 -4.32 28.62 3.25
C VAL A 25 -3.27 27.96 4.12
N VAL A 26 -3.62 26.82 4.70
CA VAL A 26 -2.68 25.92 5.37
C VAL A 26 -2.58 24.65 4.55
N ALA A 27 -1.35 24.26 4.22
CA ALA A 27 -1.05 23.02 3.51
C ALA A 27 -0.22 22.10 4.41
N ARG A 28 -0.60 20.83 4.47
CA ARG A 28 0.13 19.76 5.15
C ARG A 28 0.69 18.81 4.11
N ASP A 29 2.00 18.62 4.15
CA ASP A 29 2.70 17.59 3.38
C ASP A 29 2.26 16.17 3.82
N LEU A 30 1.89 15.33 2.86
CA LEU A 30 1.42 13.97 3.08
C LEU A 30 2.50 12.91 2.86
N THR A 31 3.74 13.29 2.52
CA THR A 31 4.84 12.38 2.15
C THR A 31 5.09 11.33 3.23
N GLU A 32 5.35 11.77 4.46
CA GLU A 32 5.64 10.87 5.59
C GLU A 32 4.43 9.97 5.92
N ARG A 33 3.22 10.53 5.84
CA ARG A 33 1.99 9.76 6.05
C ARG A 33 1.84 8.64 5.01
N ASN A 34 2.10 8.96 3.75
CA ASN A 34 1.99 8.01 2.65
C ASN A 34 3.09 6.95 2.72
N ARG A 35 4.33 7.32 3.12
CA ARG A 35 5.42 6.37 3.39
C ARG A 35 5.06 5.39 4.49
N ALA A 36 4.66 5.89 5.66
CA ALA A 36 4.26 5.05 6.79
C ALA A 36 3.10 4.11 6.42
N ARG A 37 2.12 4.60 5.66
CA ARG A 37 1.02 3.76 5.15
C ARG A 37 1.53 2.65 4.22
N SER A 38 2.41 2.98 3.29
CA SER A 38 3.01 2.00 2.37
C SER A 38 3.78 0.92 3.13
N GLU A 39 4.57 1.32 4.12
CA GLU A 39 5.31 0.39 4.99
C GLU A 39 4.38 -0.54 5.76
N LEU A 40 3.31 -0.01 6.35
CA LEU A 40 2.27 -0.81 7.01
C LEU A 40 1.59 -1.78 6.03
N GLU A 41 1.29 -1.33 4.81
CA GLU A 41 0.73 -2.20 3.77
C GLU A 41 1.71 -3.33 3.42
N VAL A 42 3.01 -3.05 3.28
CA VAL A 42 4.05 -4.06 3.05
C VAL A 42 4.12 -5.04 4.21
N GLN A 43 4.21 -4.57 5.45
CA GLN A 43 4.26 -5.41 6.66
C GLN A 43 3.03 -6.31 6.80
N ALA A 44 1.84 -5.82 6.45
CA ALA A 44 0.62 -6.60 6.50
C ALA A 44 0.53 -7.66 5.38
N THR A 45 1.23 -7.47 4.26
CA THR A 45 1.03 -8.26 3.03
C THR A 45 2.24 -9.08 2.58
N HIS A 46 3.41 -8.88 3.21
CA HIS A 46 4.63 -9.59 2.90
C HIS A 46 5.17 -10.34 4.13
N ASP A 47 5.90 -11.41 3.87
CA ASP A 47 6.65 -12.17 4.87
C ASP A 47 7.94 -11.41 5.20
N PRO A 48 8.21 -11.09 6.47
CA PRO A 48 9.35 -10.24 6.84
C PRO A 48 10.71 -10.92 6.63
N LEU A 49 10.75 -12.26 6.61
CA LEU A 49 11.99 -13.01 6.43
C LEU A 49 12.42 -13.04 4.95
N THR A 50 11.46 -13.20 4.03
CA THR A 50 11.74 -13.41 2.61
C THR A 50 11.38 -12.21 1.72
N GLY A 51 10.64 -11.23 2.25
CA GLY A 51 10.08 -10.11 1.49
C GLY A 51 9.00 -10.51 0.49
N ARG A 52 8.58 -11.78 0.45
CA ARG A 52 7.59 -12.30 -0.51
C ARG A 52 6.16 -12.08 -0.02
N PRO A 53 5.15 -12.07 -0.92
CA PRO A 53 3.75 -12.07 -0.53
C PRO A 53 3.43 -13.14 0.51
N ASN A 54 2.83 -12.73 1.63
CA ASN A 54 2.42 -13.65 2.68
C ASN A 54 1.05 -14.30 2.36
N ARG A 55 0.57 -15.13 3.28
CA ARG A 55 -0.74 -15.80 3.16
C ARG A 55 -1.93 -14.84 3.03
N VAL A 56 -1.84 -13.63 3.60
CA VAL A 56 -2.90 -12.62 3.54
C VAL A 56 -3.01 -12.09 2.11
N LEU A 57 -1.87 -11.73 1.50
CA LEU A 57 -1.86 -11.26 0.12
C LEU A 57 -2.24 -12.36 -0.87
N LEU A 58 -1.81 -13.61 -0.63
CA LEU A 58 -2.25 -14.77 -1.41
C LEU A 58 -3.78 -14.92 -1.38
N ALA A 59 -4.40 -14.93 -0.20
CA ALA A 59 -5.85 -15.06 -0.06
C ALA A 59 -6.59 -13.92 -0.78
N ARG A 60 -6.10 -12.69 -0.67
CA ARG A 60 -6.66 -11.53 -1.39
C ARG A 60 -6.59 -11.73 -2.92
N ARG A 61 -5.46 -12.19 -3.44
CA ARG A 61 -5.27 -12.46 -4.88
C ARG A 61 -6.18 -13.59 -5.38
N LEU A 62 -6.37 -14.65 -4.59
CA LEU A 62 -7.28 -15.74 -4.94
C LEU A 62 -8.75 -15.28 -5.02
N ARG A 63 -9.21 -14.44 -4.09
CA ARG A 63 -10.56 -13.84 -4.16
C ARG A 63 -10.73 -13.00 -5.42
N LEU A 64 -9.72 -12.22 -5.79
CA LEU A 64 -9.73 -11.43 -7.03
C LEU A 64 -9.74 -12.32 -8.28
N ALA A 65 -8.95 -13.39 -8.28
CA ALA A 65 -8.91 -14.36 -9.38
C ALA A 65 -10.27 -15.05 -9.57
N GLU A 66 -10.93 -15.44 -8.47
CA GLU A 66 -12.27 -16.04 -8.54
C GLU A 66 -13.32 -15.04 -9.06
N SER A 67 -13.28 -13.78 -8.61
CA SER A 67 -14.15 -12.74 -9.15
C SER A 67 -13.96 -12.54 -10.66
N ARG A 68 -12.70 -12.49 -11.12
CA ARG A 68 -12.37 -12.40 -12.55
C ARG A 68 -12.80 -13.62 -13.34
N ARG A 69 -12.66 -14.83 -12.79
CA ARG A 69 -13.17 -16.07 -13.40
C ARG A 69 -14.67 -15.99 -13.61
N ARG A 70 -15.43 -15.55 -12.61
CA ARG A 70 -16.89 -15.38 -12.71
C ARG A 70 -17.31 -14.39 -13.79
N GLN A 71 -16.54 -13.31 -13.98
CA GLN A 71 -16.84 -12.29 -14.98
C GLN A 71 -16.42 -12.68 -16.41
N THR A 72 -15.29 -13.39 -16.56
CA THR A 72 -14.65 -13.59 -17.88
C THR A 72 -14.58 -15.04 -18.34
N GLY A 73 -14.93 -16.00 -17.47
CA GLY A 73 -14.73 -17.44 -17.70
C GLY A 73 -13.27 -17.90 -17.66
N LYS A 74 -12.28 -17.00 -17.57
CA LYS A 74 -10.86 -17.36 -17.55
C LYS A 74 -10.51 -18.15 -16.28
N ARG A 75 -10.02 -19.37 -16.46
CA ARG A 75 -9.58 -20.27 -15.37
C ARG A 75 -8.21 -19.85 -14.84
N TYR A 76 -7.93 -20.21 -13.60
CA TYR A 76 -6.63 -20.07 -12.95
C TYR A 76 -6.25 -21.38 -12.27
N ALA A 77 -4.95 -21.55 -12.00
CA ALA A 77 -4.41 -22.68 -11.24
C ALA A 77 -3.63 -22.16 -10.03
N VAL A 78 -3.57 -22.96 -8.97
CA VAL A 78 -2.74 -22.72 -7.79
C VAL A 78 -1.78 -23.88 -7.66
N VAL A 79 -0.49 -23.57 -7.56
CA VAL A 79 0.57 -24.56 -7.33
C VAL A 79 1.08 -24.36 -5.92
N PHE A 80 1.21 -25.46 -5.19
CA PHE A 80 1.84 -25.50 -3.87
C PHE A 80 3.10 -26.37 -3.97
N THR A 81 4.19 -25.87 -3.40
CA THR A 81 5.47 -26.57 -3.36
C THR A 81 6.00 -26.43 -1.95
N ASP A 82 6.38 -27.55 -1.35
CA ASP A 82 6.97 -27.58 -0.01
C ASP A 82 8.49 -27.76 -0.12
N LEU A 83 9.21 -27.37 0.93
CA LEU A 83 10.65 -27.54 1.03
C LEU A 83 10.97 -28.81 1.83
N ASP A 84 11.41 -29.85 1.13
CA ASP A 84 11.81 -31.11 1.77
C ASP A 84 12.98 -30.89 2.75
N LYS A 85 12.90 -31.55 3.90
CA LYS A 85 13.93 -31.54 4.98
C LYS A 85 14.26 -30.16 5.56
N PHE A 86 13.42 -29.14 5.37
CA PHE A 86 13.66 -27.80 5.92
C PHE A 86 13.86 -27.79 7.45
N LYS A 87 13.16 -28.65 8.19
CA LYS A 87 13.33 -28.79 9.65
C LYS A 87 14.76 -29.12 10.08
N VAL A 88 15.48 -29.94 9.30
CA VAL A 88 16.85 -30.38 9.64
C VAL A 88 17.84 -29.20 9.63
N LEU A 89 17.59 -28.19 8.80
CA LEU A 89 18.42 -26.97 8.75
C LEU A 89 18.09 -25.99 9.88
N ASN A 90 16.87 -26.04 10.41
CA ASN A 90 16.38 -25.05 11.37
C ASN A 90 16.57 -25.49 12.84
N ASP A 91 16.70 -26.80 13.07
CA ASP A 91 16.87 -27.42 14.39
C ASP A 91 18.34 -27.86 14.66
N GLY A 92 19.28 -27.46 13.80
CA GLY A 92 20.72 -27.74 13.90
C GLY A 92 21.52 -26.67 14.63
#